data_AF-A0A8B0SLH7-F1
#
_entry.id   AF-A0A8B0SLH7-F1
#
_cell.length_a   1.000
_cell.length_b   1.000
_cell.length_c   1.000
_cell.angle_alpha   90.00
_cell.angle_beta   90.00
_cell.angle_gamma   90.00
#
_symmetry.space_group_name_H-M   'P 1'
#
loop_
_entity.id
_entity.type
_entity.pdbx_description
1 polymer ?
#
loop_
_entity_poly.entity_id
_entity_poly.type
_entity_poly.pdbx_seq_one_letter_code
_entity_poly.pdbx_strand_id
1 'polypeptide(L)'
;MDLSDNRMLELLEPLMPLDRSGEAVVYLDTQLMPQGASIRLGSREYQIPFVGYFLFVDLMPEANWSHPAMGVFISREGDKVSSVKVEFPPFFGDPPATYRRLSLENR
;
A
#
# COMPACT_ATOMS: atom_id res chain seq x y z
N MET A 1 -12.35 -1.81 16.12
CA MET A 1 -12.89 -0.89 15.09
C MET A 1 -12.01 -1.05 13.87
N ASP A 2 -12.55 -0.89 12.66
CA ASP A 2 -11.70 -0.88 11.47
C ASP A 2 -10.98 0.47 11.36
N LEU A 3 -9.74 0.47 10.85
CA LEU A 3 -8.97 1.70 10.71
C LEU A 3 -9.65 2.64 9.70
N SER A 4 -9.71 3.93 10.00
CA SER A 4 -10.19 4.92 9.03
C SER A 4 -9.12 5.22 7.98
N ASP A 5 -9.56 5.64 6.79
CA ASP A 5 -8.68 6.03 5.68
C ASP A 5 -7.69 7.12 6.11
N ASN A 6 -8.19 8.16 6.79
CA ASN A 6 -7.35 9.24 7.31
C ASN A 6 -6.26 8.72 8.23
N ARG A 7 -6.58 7.75 9.09
CA ARG A 7 -5.59 7.16 10.00
C ARG A 7 -4.56 6.34 9.24
N MET A 8 -4.96 5.60 8.20
CA MET A 8 -4.01 4.88 7.35
C MET A 8 -3.07 5.83 6.62
N LEU A 9 -3.59 6.95 6.09
CA LEU A 9 -2.79 7.97 5.43
C LEU A 9 -1.81 8.66 6.38
N GLU A 10 -2.21 8.98 7.62
CA GLU A 10 -1.31 9.48 8.67
C GLU A 10 -0.17 8.51 8.97
N LEU A 11 -0.44 7.21 9.01
CA LEU A 11 0.57 6.18 9.27
C LEU A 11 1.50 5.96 8.07
N LEU A 12 1.01 6.23 6.85
CA LEU A 12 1.78 6.14 5.62
C LEU A 12 2.73 7.32 5.42
N GLU A 13 2.33 8.53 5.82
CA GLU A 13 3.05 9.77 5.58
C GLU A 13 4.55 9.74 5.96
N PRO A 14 4.97 9.22 7.13
CA PRO A 14 6.39 9.16 7.49
C PRO A 14 7.23 8.21 6.62
N LEU A 15 6.58 7.32 5.85
CA LEU A 15 7.23 6.36 4.97
C LEU A 15 7.41 6.90 3.54
N MET A 16 6.69 7.96 3.17
CA MET A 16 6.73 8.50 1.81
C MET A 16 8.00 9.34 1.59
N PRO A 17 8.67 9.20 0.43
CA PRO A 17 9.73 10.13 0.05
C PRO A 17 9.18 11.56 -0.08
N LEU A 18 9.84 12.53 0.54
CA LEU A 18 9.42 13.94 0.54
C LEU A 18 9.33 14.54 -0.88
N ASP A 19 10.13 14.03 -1.81
CA ASP A 19 10.18 14.45 -3.21
C ASP A 19 9.08 13.81 -4.07
N ARG A 20 8.31 12.86 -3.54
CA ARG A 20 7.29 12.08 -4.28
C ARG A 20 5.91 12.07 -3.64
N SER A 21 5.76 12.61 -2.43
CA SER A 21 4.51 12.54 -1.65
C SER A 21 3.32 13.25 -2.32
N GLY A 22 3.56 14.30 -3.11
CA GLY A 22 2.50 15.06 -3.79
C GLY A 22 1.96 14.41 -5.07
N GLU A 23 2.68 13.45 -5.65
CA GLU A 23 2.33 12.78 -6.90
C GLU A 23 1.92 11.32 -6.67
N ALA A 24 2.12 10.77 -5.47
CA ALA A 24 1.87 9.37 -5.20
C ALA A 24 0.38 9.01 -5.29
N VAL A 25 0.09 7.79 -5.79
CA VAL A 25 -1.25 7.21 -5.75
C VAL A 25 -1.27 6.04 -4.78
N VAL A 26 -2.20 6.08 -3.83
CA VAL A 26 -2.36 5.07 -2.80
C VAL A 26 -3.57 4.19 -3.10
N TYR A 27 -3.36 2.89 -3.15
CA TYR A 27 -4.40 1.88 -3.30
C TYR A 27 -4.48 1.04 -2.03
N LEU A 28 -5.66 0.98 -1.43
CA LEU A 28 -5.95 0.15 -0.27
C LEU A 28 -6.62 -1.15 -0.72
N ASP A 29 -6.07 -2.29 -0.31
CA ASP A 29 -6.83 -3.54 -0.29
C ASP A 29 -7.80 -3.52 0.89
N THR A 30 -9.09 -3.53 0.58
CA THR A 30 -10.20 -3.50 1.55
C THR A 30 -10.33 -4.79 2.34
N GLN A 31 -9.64 -5.87 1.93
CA GLN A 31 -9.60 -7.11 2.67
C GLN A 31 -8.50 -7.10 3.73
N LEU A 32 -8.86 -7.51 4.95
CA LEU A 32 -7.87 -7.80 6.00
C LEU A 32 -7.06 -9.04 5.61
N MET A 33 -5.76 -8.87 5.49
CA MET A 33 -4.83 -9.95 5.22
C MET A 33 -4.50 -10.69 6.52
N PRO A 34 -4.59 -12.03 6.56
CA PRO A 34 -4.20 -12.79 7.73
C PRO A 34 -2.69 -12.87 7.85
N GLN A 35 -2.19 -12.96 9.09
CA GLN A 35 -0.76 -13.17 9.35
C GLN A 35 -0.29 -14.48 8.70
N GLY A 36 0.89 -14.45 8.08
CA GLY A 36 1.46 -15.62 7.39
C GLY A 36 0.80 -15.94 6.04
N ALA A 37 -0.14 -15.13 5.57
CA ALA A 37 -0.51 -15.18 4.16
C ALA A 37 0.67 -14.74 3.29
N SER A 38 0.63 -15.17 2.03
CA SER A 38 1.55 -14.71 0.99
C SER A 38 0.90 -13.62 0.16
N ILE A 39 1.64 -12.55 -0.11
CA ILE A 39 1.32 -11.58 -1.15
C ILE A 39 2.45 -11.51 -2.17
N ARG A 40 2.09 -11.51 -3.44
CA ARG A 40 3.05 -11.39 -4.53
C ARG A 40 3.15 -9.93 -4.97
N LEU A 41 4.36 -9.38 -4.89
CA LEU A 41 4.67 -8.03 -5.39
C LEU A 41 5.75 -8.17 -6.46
N GLY A 42 5.33 -8.05 -7.73
CA GLY A 42 6.18 -8.36 -8.89
C GLY A 42 6.64 -9.83 -8.92
N SER A 43 7.96 -10.04 -8.94
CA SER A 43 8.57 -11.38 -8.97
C SER A 43 8.84 -11.98 -7.58
N ARG A 44 8.57 -11.23 -6.51
CA ARG A 44 8.84 -11.65 -5.13
C ARG A 44 7.56 -11.94 -4.37
N GLU A 45 7.65 -12.89 -3.46
CA GLU A 45 6.59 -13.22 -2.51
C GLU A 45 6.98 -12.72 -1.12
N TYR A 46 6.03 -12.11 -0.43
CA TYR A 46 6.20 -11.55 0.90
C TYR A 46 5.21 -12.20 1.86
N GLN A 47 5.69 -12.51 3.07
CA GLN A 47 4.85 -13.02 4.15
C GLN A 47 4.24 -11.86 4.93
N ILE A 48 2.93 -11.91 5.14
CA ILE A 48 2.20 -10.89 5.89
C ILE A 48 2.63 -10.95 7.38
N PRO A 49 3.21 -9.88 7.94
CA PRO A 49 3.84 -9.91 9.27
C PRO A 49 2.84 -9.97 10.42
N PHE A 50 1.61 -9.51 10.21
CA PHE A 50 0.53 -9.44 11.18
C PHE A 50 -0.82 -9.30 10.48
N VAL A 51 -1.92 -9.61 11.17
CA VAL A 51 -3.26 -9.36 10.64
C VAL A 51 -3.45 -7.86 10.41
N GLY A 52 -3.81 -7.45 9.19
CA GLY A 52 -3.88 -6.04 8.86
C GLY A 52 -4.27 -5.73 7.42
N TYR A 53 -4.17 -4.45 7.09
CA TYR A 53 -4.43 -3.90 5.78
C TYR A 53 -3.16 -3.85 4.95
N PHE A 54 -3.32 -3.95 3.63
CA PHE A 54 -2.25 -3.73 2.69
C PHE A 54 -2.54 -2.51 1.82
N LEU A 55 -1.55 -1.65 1.68
CA LEU A 55 -1.57 -0.50 0.81
C LEU A 55 -0.47 -0.66 -0.23
N PHE A 56 -0.83 -0.50 -1.49
CA PHE A 56 0.12 -0.31 -2.58
C PHE A 56 0.23 1.19 -2.86
N VAL A 57 1.47 1.70 -2.87
CA VAL A 57 1.77 3.10 -3.09
C VAL A 57 2.61 3.20 -4.35
N ASP A 58 1.99 3.75 -5.39
CA ASP A 58 2.65 4.11 -6.63
C ASP A 58 3.28 5.50 -6.46
N LEU A 59 4.61 5.60 -6.48
CA LEU A 59 5.32 6.87 -6.30
C LEU A 59 5.58 7.60 -7.62
N MET A 60 5.28 6.97 -8.75
CA MET A 60 5.45 7.52 -10.09
C MET A 60 4.28 7.05 -10.97
N PRO A 61 3.04 7.49 -10.65
CA PRO A 61 1.91 7.16 -11.51
C PRO A 61 2.21 7.65 -12.92
N GLU A 62 1.69 6.95 -13.93
CA GLU A 62 1.97 7.15 -15.37
C GLU A 62 3.29 6.55 -15.87
N ALA A 63 4.15 5.99 -15.01
CA ALA A 63 5.30 5.22 -15.49
C ALA A 63 4.87 3.85 -16.05
N ASN A 64 5.23 3.56 -17.31
CA ASN A 64 4.76 2.39 -18.07
C ASN A 64 5.51 1.08 -17.75
N TRP A 65 6.55 1.11 -16.91
CA TRP A 65 7.49 0.01 -16.67
C TRP A 65 7.79 -0.14 -15.16
N SER A 66 8.88 -0.82 -14.81
CA SER A 66 9.42 -0.82 -13.44
C SER A 66 9.65 0.63 -12.99
N HIS A 67 9.02 1.00 -11.88
CA HIS A 67 9.16 2.30 -11.26
C HIS A 67 9.13 2.16 -9.74
N PRO A 68 9.73 3.10 -9.00
CA PRO A 68 9.69 3.08 -7.55
C PRO A 68 8.26 3.02 -7.03
N ALA A 69 7.96 1.99 -6.25
CA ALA A 69 6.69 1.83 -5.56
C ALA A 69 6.94 1.21 -4.18
N MET A 70 5.89 1.16 -3.36
CA MET A 70 5.99 0.65 -2.00
C MET A 70 4.76 -0.20 -1.65
N GLY A 71 5.01 -1.36 -1.05
CA GLY A 71 3.99 -2.11 -0.34
C GLY A 71 4.05 -1.74 1.14
N VAL A 72 2.91 -1.41 1.74
CA VAL A 72 2.81 -1.05 3.16
C VAL A 72 1.77 -1.93 3.84
N PHE A 73 2.16 -2.56 4.94
CA PHE A 73 1.30 -3.35 5.81
C PHE A 73 1.01 -2.55 7.07
N ILE A 74 -0.26 -2.32 7.36
CA ILE A 74 -0.71 -1.65 8.57
C ILE A 74 -1.53 -2.64 9.38
N SER A 75 -1.14 -2.91 10.61
CA SER A 75 -1.90 -3.78 11.52
C SER A 75 -3.33 -3.31 11.67
N ARG A 76 -4.25 -4.24 11.98
CA ARG A 76 -5.67 -3.91 12.17
C ARG A 76 -5.90 -2.76 13.15
N GLU A 77 -5.10 -2.68 14.21
CA GLU A 77 -5.20 -1.63 15.25
C GLU A 77 -4.35 -0.38 14.93
N GLY A 78 -3.51 -0.43 13.90
CA GLY A 78 -2.64 0.69 13.49
C GLY A 78 -1.45 0.93 14.41
N ASP A 79 -1.10 -0.03 15.27
CA ASP A 79 0.04 0.04 16.20
C ASP A 79 1.35 -0.43 15.57
N LYS A 80 1.26 -1.25 14.51
CA LYS A 80 2.39 -1.75 13.71
C LYS A 80 2.24 -1.37 12.26
N VAL A 81 3.35 -0.94 11.68
CA VAL A 81 3.50 -0.62 10.26
C VAL A 81 4.78 -1.29 9.74
N SER A 82 4.71 -1.91 8.57
CA SER A 82 5.86 -2.48 7.87
C SER A 82 5.80 -2.08 6.41
N SER A 83 6.94 -1.79 5.79
CA SER A 83 7.01 -1.42 4.38
C SER A 83 8.08 -2.20 3.64
N VAL A 84 7.83 -2.39 2.35
CA VAL A 84 8.74 -3.04 1.42
C VAL A 84 8.84 -2.21 0.15
N LYS A 85 10.06 -1.98 -0.32
CA LYS A 85 10.29 -1.36 -1.63
C LYS A 85 9.96 -2.37 -2.71
N VAL A 86 9.18 -1.94 -3.69
CA VAL A 86 8.78 -2.75 -4.84
C VAL A 86 8.90 -1.93 -6.11
N GLU A 87 8.88 -2.61 -7.23
CA GLU A 87 9.02 -2.01 -8.56
C GLU A 87 7.79 -2.25 -9.44
N PHE A 88 6.86 -3.07 -8.95
CA PHE A 88 5.69 -3.53 -9.68
C PHE A 88 4.48 -3.59 -8.75
N PRO A 89 3.28 -3.32 -9.27
CA PRO A 89 2.04 -3.53 -8.55
C PRO A 89 1.78 -5.01 -8.20
N PRO A 90 0.90 -5.28 -7.22
CA PRO A 90 0.44 -6.64 -6.88
C PRO A 90 -0.47 -7.27 -7.96
N PHE A 91 -0.84 -6.53 -9.00
CA PHE A 91 -1.73 -6.95 -10.08
C PHE A 91 -1.25 -6.41 -11.44
N PHE A 92 -1.68 -7.03 -12.54
CA PHE A 92 -1.42 -6.54 -13.90
C PHE A 92 -2.72 -5.99 -14.49
N GLY A 93 -2.70 -4.75 -14.99
CA GLY A 93 -3.88 -4.08 -15.54
C GLY A 93 -4.73 -3.44 -14.44
N ASP A 94 -6.05 -3.65 -14.50
CA ASP A 94 -6.97 -3.07 -13.54
C ASP A 94 -6.78 -3.66 -12.12
N PRO A 95 -6.88 -2.84 -11.06
CA PRO A 95 -6.86 -3.34 -9.69
C PRO A 95 -7.99 -4.35 -9.46
N PRO A 96 -7.77 -5.41 -8.67
CA PRO A 96 -8.83 -6.30 -8.22
C PRO A 96 -9.94 -5.49 -7.54
N ALA A 97 -11.17 -6.02 -7.54
CA ALA A 97 -12.33 -5.33 -6.93
C ALA A 97 -12.17 -5.03 -5.43
N THR A 98 -11.22 -5.70 -4.76
CA THR A 98 -10.89 -5.45 -3.35
C THR A 98 -10.04 -4.21 -3.16
N TYR A 99 -9.42 -3.67 -4.23
CA TYR A 99 -8.60 -2.47 -4.18
C TYR A 99 -9.45 -1.23 -4.44
N ARG A 100 -9.23 -0.20 -3.64
CA ARG A 100 -9.76 1.14 -3.94
C ARG A 100 -8.68 2.19 -3.76
N ARG A 101 -8.73 3.22 -4.59
CA ARG A 101 -7.85 4.39 -4.46
C ARG A 101 -8.24 5.18 -3.21
N LEU A 102 -7.25 5.54 -2.39
CA LEU A 102 -7.40 6.53 -1.34
C LEU A 102 -7.13 7.91 -1.94
N SER A 103 -8.07 8.83 -1.78
CA SER A 103 -7.85 10.23 -2.15
C SER A 103 -6.89 10.87 -1.16
N LEU A 104 -5.80 11.42 -1.65
CA LEU A 104 -4.94 12.32 -0.88
C LEU A 104 -5.51 13.76 -0.85
N GLU A 105 -6.65 14.00 -1.50
CA GLU A 105 -7.27 15.33 -1.59
C GLU A 105 -7.86 15.78 -0.25
N ASN A 106 -7.54 17.03 0.12
CA ASN A 106 -7.85 17.75 1.37
C ASN A 106 -6.91 17.48 2.55
N ARG A 107 -5.63 17.82 2.38
CA ARG A 107 -4.83 18.42 3.45
C ARG A 107 -4.40 19.83 3.04
#